data_AF-A0AAU9UKD1-F1
#
_entry.id   AF-A0AAU9UKD1-F1
#
_cell.length_a   1.000
_cell.length_b   1.000
_cell.length_c   1.000
_cell.angle_alpha   90.00
_cell.angle_beta   90.00
_cell.angle_gamma   90.00
#
_symmetry.space_group_name_H-M   'P 1'
#
loop_
_entity.id
_entity.type
_entity.pdbx_description
1 polymer ?
#
loop_
_entity_poly.entity_id
_entity_poly.type
_entity_poly.pdbx_seq_one_letter_code
_entity_poly.pdbx_strand_id
1 'polypeptide(L)'
;MDDINKTPSPYLSKLNALPRAAASARAVLKVSQPFTHPLVFAIKTKTRAEQTYSILAGQNEIARLIYPSTFYFHLHSREVVGQSTYCGAPVPIGRNLAAPIRPVQTSNTSQETIPILHKESCHRLEYLVERQKQLCMLSDKMVQVLQTGAQQTIEECQHQFRNSRWNCSTIDNSTDIFGGVLKFKSRESAFVHALSAAALAHAVARACSRGELNECSCDARVRKRTPRHWQWGGCSEDIRYGEKYSRDFIDVKEDKDTDEGIMNLHNNEAGRRAVRGRMQRVCKCHGMSGSCSVRVCWRRLPQLRIVGDALATRYEGASHVKIVERKRGKNIRKLRPIHADMKKPNKTDLVYLEDSPDYCEPNDELGILGTRGRTCNRTSAGLDGCRLLCCGRGYQTRVRDHEEKCRCRFVWCCRVHCEICRSKRDHHVCN
;
A
#
# COMPACT_ATOMS: atom_id res chain seq x y z
N MET A 1 -16.43 -1.29 61.92
CA MET A 1 -15.85 -2.38 62.73
C MET A 1 -14.39 -2.42 62.38
N ASP A 2 -13.71 -1.57 63.15
CA ASP A 2 -12.33 -1.58 63.64
C ASP A 2 -11.15 -1.75 62.66
N ASP A 3 -9.99 -1.13 62.85
CA ASP A 3 -9.58 0.24 63.21
C ASP A 3 -8.04 0.25 63.02
N ILE A 4 -7.43 1.43 62.90
CA ILE A 4 -6.01 1.75 63.21
C ILE A 4 -4.93 1.59 62.10
N ASN A 5 -4.66 2.75 61.47
CA ASN A 5 -3.39 3.52 61.41
C ASN A 5 -2.03 2.84 61.16
N LYS A 6 -1.32 3.35 60.13
CA LYS A 6 -0.16 4.27 60.33
C LYS A 6 0.30 4.91 59.01
N THR A 7 0.35 6.24 59.03
CA THR A 7 0.96 7.15 58.04
C THR A 7 2.40 7.56 58.50
N PRO A 8 3.07 8.60 57.95
CA PRO A 8 4.15 8.50 56.97
C PRO A 8 5.43 9.26 57.43
N SER A 9 6.27 9.76 56.49
CA SER A 9 7.15 10.97 56.56
C SER A 9 8.67 10.73 56.36
N PRO A 10 9.55 11.76 56.22
CA PRO A 10 10.12 12.26 54.94
C PRO A 10 11.65 12.54 55.02
N TYR A 11 12.31 13.11 54.00
CA TYR A 11 13.53 13.99 54.08
C TYR A 11 13.87 14.47 52.63
N LEU A 12 13.61 15.70 52.17
CA LEU A 12 14.24 17.03 52.37
C LEU A 12 15.73 17.20 51.99
N SER A 13 15.96 17.63 50.73
CA SER A 13 16.63 18.88 50.25
C SER A 13 18.06 19.32 50.65
N LYS A 14 18.69 20.02 49.66
CA LYS A 14 19.76 21.07 49.67
C LYS A 14 21.20 20.60 49.35
N LEU A 15 22.10 21.33 48.68
CA LEU A 15 22.15 22.50 47.76
C LEU A 15 23.66 22.67 47.39
N ASN A 16 23.93 23.33 46.24
CA ASN A 16 25.12 24.14 45.90
C ASN A 16 26.47 23.49 45.51
N ALA A 17 26.94 23.80 44.29
CA ALA A 17 27.98 24.82 44.00
C ALA A 17 28.94 24.44 42.84
N LEU A 18 29.20 25.43 41.97
CA LEU A 18 30.20 25.52 40.88
C LEU A 18 31.66 25.48 41.38
N PRO A 19 32.66 25.33 40.48
CA PRO A 19 33.34 26.53 39.95
C PRO A 19 33.70 26.51 38.44
N ARG A 20 34.02 27.71 37.94
CA ARG A 20 34.55 28.08 36.60
C ARG A 20 36.05 27.76 36.46
N ALA A 21 36.52 27.53 35.22
CA ALA A 21 37.81 28.04 34.75
C ALA A 21 37.86 28.17 33.21
N ALA A 22 38.59 29.18 32.75
CA ALA A 22 38.67 29.69 31.37
C ALA A 22 39.96 29.24 30.65
N ALA A 23 39.96 29.25 29.31
CA ALA A 23 41.16 29.55 28.52
C ALA A 23 40.80 29.94 27.07
N SER A 24 41.49 30.97 26.60
CA SER A 24 41.40 31.64 25.30
C SER A 24 42.53 31.16 24.38
N ALA A 25 42.27 31.04 23.07
CA ALA A 25 43.33 31.15 22.05
C ALA A 25 42.75 31.69 20.73
N ARG A 26 43.44 32.68 20.18
CA ARG A 26 43.15 33.46 18.98
C ARG A 26 44.43 33.47 18.14
N ALA A 27 44.35 33.18 16.84
CA ALA A 27 45.35 33.48 15.80
C ALA A 27 44.60 33.43 14.45
N VAL A 28 44.29 34.52 13.74
CA VAL A 28 45.11 35.48 12.97
C VAL A 28 45.75 34.88 11.70
N LEU A 29 45.06 35.14 10.57
CA LEU A 29 45.50 35.56 9.22
C LEU A 29 46.76 34.93 8.56
N LYS A 30 46.58 34.44 7.31
CA LYS A 30 47.33 34.98 6.15
C LYS A 30 46.67 34.67 4.80
N VAL A 31 46.60 35.72 3.99
CA VAL A 31 46.21 35.80 2.58
C VAL A 31 47.43 35.54 1.70
N SER A 32 47.27 34.83 0.58
CA SER A 32 48.02 35.08 -0.67
C SER A 32 47.55 34.16 -1.82
N GLN A 33 46.86 34.73 -2.80
CA GLN A 33 46.97 34.40 -4.24
C GLN A 33 48.14 35.23 -4.84
N PRO A 34 48.44 35.23 -6.16
CA PRO A 34 48.17 34.29 -7.27
C PRO A 34 49.47 33.92 -8.04
N PHE A 35 49.41 33.00 -9.01
CA PHE A 35 50.22 33.12 -10.23
C PHE A 35 49.50 32.49 -11.43
N THR A 36 49.75 33.13 -12.56
CA THR A 36 49.04 33.24 -13.83
C THR A 36 49.51 32.24 -14.90
N HIS A 37 48.55 31.70 -15.70
CA HIS A 37 48.46 31.54 -17.17
C HIS A 37 49.70 31.16 -18.05
N PRO A 38 49.57 30.85 -19.37
CA PRO A 38 48.44 30.38 -20.21
C PRO A 38 48.84 29.27 -21.23
N LEU A 39 47.88 28.81 -22.05
CA LEU A 39 47.97 28.48 -23.50
C LEU A 39 46.59 27.90 -23.91
N VAL A 40 45.61 28.71 -24.31
CA VAL A 40 45.32 29.17 -25.69
C VAL A 40 45.23 28.03 -26.71
N PHE A 41 44.00 27.68 -27.11
CA PHE A 41 43.55 27.73 -28.52
C PHE A 41 42.01 27.78 -28.58
N ALA A 42 41.49 28.91 -29.07
CA ALA A 42 40.19 29.03 -29.73
C ALA A 42 40.25 28.25 -31.06
N ILE A 43 39.21 27.85 -31.79
CA ILE A 43 38.03 28.51 -32.35
C ILE A 43 37.17 27.33 -32.89
N LYS A 44 35.85 27.20 -32.68
CA LYS A 44 34.80 27.61 -33.63
C LYS A 44 33.43 27.12 -33.12
N THR A 45 32.50 28.05 -33.13
CA THR A 45 31.05 27.89 -32.99
C THR A 45 30.44 27.08 -34.14
N LYS A 46 29.53 26.14 -33.83
CA LYS A 46 28.27 25.97 -34.59
C LYS A 46 27.26 25.15 -33.79
N THR A 47 26.10 25.76 -33.56
CA THR A 47 24.86 25.15 -33.06
C THR A 47 24.36 24.06 -34.02
N ARG A 48 23.96 22.90 -33.46
CA ARG A 48 23.14 21.84 -34.08
C ARG A 48 22.64 20.96 -32.93
N ALA A 49 21.46 21.17 -32.34
CA ALA A 49 20.15 20.73 -32.84
C ALA A 49 20.25 19.40 -33.60
N GLU A 50 19.73 18.32 -33.01
CA GLU A 50 19.71 16.93 -33.52
C GLU A 50 21.00 16.12 -33.33
N GLN A 51 21.11 15.47 -32.16
CA GLN A 51 21.50 14.04 -32.00
C GLN A 51 21.79 13.76 -30.52
N THR A 52 20.77 13.29 -29.80
CA THR A 52 20.88 12.49 -28.55
C THR A 52 19.48 11.94 -28.22
N TYR A 53 18.85 11.30 -29.22
CA TYR A 53 17.77 10.35 -28.98
C TYR A 53 18.37 8.97 -29.14
N SER A 54 18.90 8.44 -28.05
CA SER A 54 19.12 7.02 -27.76
C SER A 54 19.91 6.96 -26.46
N ILE A 55 19.56 5.99 -25.61
CA ILE A 55 20.03 5.82 -24.22
C ILE A 55 19.22 6.65 -23.22
N LEU A 56 17.98 6.22 -22.97
CA LEU A 56 17.23 6.33 -21.69
C LEU A 56 15.87 5.64 -21.90
N ALA A 57 15.91 4.33 -22.18
CA ALA A 57 14.73 3.49 -22.28
C ALA A 57 15.03 2.17 -21.54
N GLY A 58 14.70 2.16 -20.26
CA GLY A 58 14.88 1.02 -19.39
C GLY A 58 14.85 1.50 -17.95
N GLN A 59 13.90 0.99 -17.17
CA GLN A 59 13.62 1.30 -15.76
C GLN A 59 12.68 2.48 -15.52
N ASN A 60 11.37 2.27 -15.79
CA ASN A 60 10.27 2.67 -14.89
C ASN A 60 8.88 2.39 -15.50
N GLU A 61 8.36 1.17 -15.32
CA GLU A 61 6.95 0.85 -15.62
C GLU A 61 6.08 0.60 -14.38
N ILE A 62 6.67 0.39 -13.19
CA ILE A 62 5.90 0.19 -11.96
C ILE A 62 5.29 1.50 -11.46
N ALA A 63 6.04 2.61 -11.47
CA ALA A 63 5.50 3.93 -11.10
C ALA A 63 4.43 4.43 -12.08
N ARG A 64 4.55 4.10 -13.39
CA ARG A 64 3.57 4.47 -14.42
C ARG A 64 2.26 3.67 -14.35
N LEU A 65 2.30 2.46 -13.80
CA LEU A 65 1.11 1.62 -13.58
C LEU A 65 0.42 1.93 -12.25
N ILE A 66 1.14 2.47 -11.25
CA ILE A 66 0.61 2.75 -9.90
C ILE A 66 0.12 4.21 -9.75
N TYR A 67 0.72 5.17 -10.48
CA TYR A 67 0.24 6.56 -10.54
C TYR A 67 0.12 7.03 -11.99
N PRO A 68 -1.08 7.00 -12.60
CA PRO A 68 -1.29 7.79 -13.81
C PRO A 68 -1.21 9.26 -13.38
N SER A 69 -0.11 9.91 -13.70
CA SER A 69 0.10 11.33 -13.47
C SER A 69 -1.10 12.14 -13.96
N THR A 70 -1.77 12.81 -13.02
CA THR A 70 -2.75 13.87 -13.24
C THR A 70 -2.09 15.05 -13.96
N PHE A 71 -2.25 15.23 -15.27
CA PHE A 71 -2.10 16.50 -16.00
C PHE A 71 -2.69 16.26 -17.43
N TYR A 72 -3.49 17.08 -18.11
CA TYR A 72 -4.13 18.38 -17.91
C TYR A 72 -5.26 18.42 -18.95
N PHE A 73 -6.47 18.84 -18.59
CA PHE A 73 -7.50 19.16 -19.58
C PHE A 73 -7.06 20.43 -20.33
N HIS A 74 -6.57 20.28 -21.56
CA HIS A 74 -6.53 21.41 -22.48
C HIS A 74 -7.97 21.66 -22.96
N LEU A 75 -8.64 22.60 -22.31
CA LEU A 75 -9.80 23.30 -22.84
C LEU A 75 -9.37 24.00 -24.14
N HIS A 76 -9.64 23.36 -25.28
CA HIS A 76 -9.76 24.09 -26.53
C HIS A 76 -11.18 24.62 -26.61
N SER A 77 -11.32 25.90 -26.25
CA SER A 77 -12.44 26.73 -26.65
C SER A 77 -12.52 26.70 -28.18
N ARG A 78 -13.59 26.12 -28.73
CA ARG A 78 -14.05 26.45 -30.07
C ARG A 78 -15.44 27.05 -29.95
N GLU A 79 -15.52 28.24 -30.52
CA GLU A 79 -16.64 29.15 -30.49
C GLU A 79 -17.91 28.51 -31.02
N VAL A 80 -19.00 28.82 -30.33
CA VAL A 80 -20.36 28.65 -30.80
C VAL A 80 -20.61 29.74 -31.84
N VAL A 81 -20.83 29.35 -33.10
CA VAL A 81 -21.58 30.16 -34.06
C VAL A 81 -22.76 29.31 -34.50
N GLY A 82 -23.97 29.79 -34.19
CA GLY A 82 -25.22 29.17 -34.60
C GLY A 82 -25.64 29.58 -36.01
N GLN A 83 -26.48 28.74 -36.63
CA GLN A 83 -27.56 29.05 -37.59
C GLN A 83 -28.16 27.69 -38.02
N SER A 84 -29.36 27.35 -37.55
CA SER A 84 -30.68 27.57 -38.17
C SER A 84 -31.04 26.57 -39.29
N THR A 85 -32.01 25.71 -38.95
CA THR A 85 -33.17 25.23 -39.75
C THR A 85 -33.01 24.88 -41.23
N TYR A 86 -33.46 23.67 -41.64
CA TYR A 86 -34.53 23.47 -42.64
C TYR A 86 -35.04 22.01 -42.63
N CYS A 87 -36.37 21.85 -42.66
CA CYS A 87 -37.10 20.60 -42.90
C CYS A 87 -37.49 20.49 -44.39
N GLY A 88 -37.57 19.26 -44.93
CA GLY A 88 -38.22 18.97 -46.23
C GLY A 88 -37.95 17.55 -46.77
N ALA A 89 -39.00 16.75 -46.95
CA ALA A 89 -39.06 15.39 -47.54
C ALA A 89 -39.22 15.42 -49.08
N PRO A 90 -39.60 14.36 -49.85
CA PRO A 90 -39.53 12.88 -49.73
C PRO A 90 -38.93 12.15 -51.00
N VAL A 91 -39.05 10.81 -51.01
CA VAL A 91 -38.57 9.70 -51.90
C VAL A 91 -39.02 9.76 -53.39
N PRO A 92 -38.33 9.04 -54.32
CA PRO A 92 -39.02 7.94 -55.04
C PRO A 92 -38.20 6.64 -55.23
N ILE A 93 -38.96 5.59 -55.58
CA ILE A 93 -38.68 4.14 -55.62
C ILE A 93 -38.02 3.70 -56.96
N GLY A 94 -37.18 2.66 -56.96
CA GLY A 94 -36.75 2.02 -58.21
C GLY A 94 -35.84 0.78 -58.13
N ARG A 95 -36.48 -0.41 -57.98
CA ARG A 95 -36.19 -1.75 -58.55
C ARG A 95 -34.86 -2.50 -58.32
N ASN A 96 -35.06 -3.76 -57.91
CA ASN A 96 -34.13 -4.90 -57.79
C ASN A 96 -33.43 -5.31 -59.10
N LEU A 97 -32.19 -5.80 -58.98
CA LEU A 97 -31.62 -6.89 -59.78
C LEU A 97 -30.62 -7.67 -58.91
N ALA A 98 -30.83 -8.98 -58.82
CA ALA A 98 -30.02 -9.94 -58.06
C ALA A 98 -28.92 -10.56 -58.94
N ALA A 99 -27.73 -10.76 -58.37
CA ALA A 99 -26.66 -11.63 -58.90
C ALA A 99 -25.65 -11.97 -57.76
N PRO A 100 -24.86 -13.06 -57.87
CA PRO A 100 -24.65 -14.01 -56.79
C PRO A 100 -23.43 -13.75 -55.89
N ILE A 101 -23.56 -14.16 -54.62
CA ILE A 101 -22.52 -14.15 -53.60
C ILE A 101 -21.55 -15.31 -53.85
N ARG A 102 -20.27 -15.00 -54.10
CA ARG A 102 -19.14 -15.92 -53.87
C ARG A 102 -18.66 -15.75 -52.43
N PRO A 103 -18.30 -16.83 -51.70
CA PRO A 103 -17.80 -16.70 -50.35
C PRO A 103 -16.35 -16.18 -50.39
N VAL A 104 -16.14 -14.96 -49.92
CA VAL A 104 -14.80 -14.50 -49.52
C VAL A 104 -14.49 -15.17 -48.18
N GLN A 105 -13.46 -16.01 -48.17
CA GLN A 105 -12.88 -16.54 -46.95
C GLN A 105 -12.28 -15.37 -46.15
N THR A 106 -13.01 -14.89 -45.15
CA THR A 106 -12.42 -14.12 -44.06
C THR A 106 -11.91 -15.12 -43.04
N SER A 107 -10.58 -15.27 -43.00
CA SER A 107 -9.85 -15.98 -41.97
C SER A 107 -10.32 -15.52 -40.57
N ASN A 108 -10.92 -16.44 -39.82
CA ASN A 108 -11.10 -16.31 -38.38
C ASN A 108 -9.73 -16.26 -37.71
N THR A 109 -9.33 -15.10 -37.21
CA THR A 109 -8.14 -14.98 -36.35
C THR A 109 -8.36 -13.87 -35.33
N SER A 110 -9.22 -14.13 -34.34
CA SER A 110 -9.42 -13.22 -33.20
C SER A 110 -9.48 -13.94 -31.84
N GLN A 111 -9.01 -15.19 -31.76
CA GLN A 111 -8.94 -15.92 -30.47
C GLN A 111 -7.54 -16.42 -30.06
N GLU A 112 -6.50 -16.26 -30.90
CA GLU A 112 -5.13 -16.73 -30.56
C GLU A 112 -4.15 -15.62 -30.11
N THR A 113 -4.48 -14.34 -30.27
CA THR A 113 -3.57 -13.23 -29.94
C THR A 113 -3.60 -12.79 -28.46
N ILE A 114 -4.73 -12.97 -27.77
CA ILE A 114 -4.89 -12.56 -26.35
C ILE A 114 -4.09 -13.48 -25.39
N PRO A 115 -4.08 -14.82 -25.55
CA PRO A 115 -3.32 -15.72 -24.67
C PRO A 115 -1.79 -15.51 -24.77
N ILE A 116 -1.29 -15.18 -25.96
CA ILE A 116 0.14 -14.97 -26.22
C ILE A 116 0.58 -13.63 -25.58
N LEU A 117 -0.18 -12.56 -25.79
CA LEU A 117 0.08 -11.23 -25.19
C LEU A 117 0.10 -11.27 -23.65
N HIS A 118 -0.76 -12.09 -23.06
CA HIS A 118 -0.80 -12.27 -21.60
C HIS A 118 0.40 -13.07 -21.06
N LYS A 119 0.76 -14.20 -21.68
CA LYS A 119 1.93 -14.98 -21.25
C LYS A 119 3.20 -14.14 -21.34
N GLU A 120 3.35 -13.38 -22.43
CA GLU A 120 4.44 -12.40 -22.58
C GLU A 120 4.38 -11.31 -21.50
N SER A 121 3.19 -10.87 -21.06
CA SER A 121 3.06 -9.91 -19.97
C SER A 121 3.62 -10.43 -18.64
N CYS A 122 3.35 -11.68 -18.26
CA CYS A 122 3.90 -12.26 -17.03
C CYS A 122 5.41 -12.55 -17.15
N HIS A 123 5.89 -12.97 -18.32
CA HIS A 123 7.32 -13.24 -18.54
C HIS A 123 8.20 -11.99 -18.49
N ARG A 124 7.67 -10.85 -18.99
CA ARG A 124 8.33 -9.53 -18.97
C ARG A 124 8.51 -8.94 -17.57
N LEU A 125 7.84 -9.47 -16.55
CA LEU A 125 8.02 -9.01 -15.17
C LEU A 125 9.30 -9.61 -14.58
N GLU A 126 10.43 -8.91 -14.75
CA GLU A 126 11.76 -9.36 -14.30
C GLU A 126 11.87 -9.55 -12.78
N TYR A 127 11.06 -8.83 -12.00
CA TYR A 127 11.02 -8.92 -10.53
C TYR A 127 10.30 -10.16 -9.99
N LEU A 128 9.65 -10.95 -10.85
CA LEU A 128 9.01 -12.21 -10.49
C LEU A 128 9.96 -13.39 -10.68
N VAL A 129 10.01 -14.29 -9.70
CA VAL A 129 10.72 -15.56 -9.85
C VAL A 129 9.93 -16.53 -10.73
N GLU A 130 10.59 -17.55 -11.27
CA GLU A 130 9.97 -18.47 -12.24
C GLU A 130 8.67 -19.10 -11.73
N ARG A 131 8.63 -19.50 -10.45
CA ARG A 131 7.40 -20.02 -9.85
C ARG A 131 6.27 -18.99 -9.78
N GLN A 132 6.58 -17.72 -9.52
CA GLN A 132 5.58 -16.65 -9.54
C GLN A 132 5.08 -16.38 -10.96
N LYS A 133 5.97 -16.45 -11.98
CA LYS A 133 5.57 -16.35 -13.39
C LYS A 133 4.59 -17.45 -13.78
N GLN A 134 4.84 -18.69 -13.37
CA GLN A 134 3.91 -19.80 -13.59
C GLN A 134 2.52 -19.56 -12.97
N LEU A 135 2.48 -19.02 -11.75
CA LEU A 135 1.22 -18.67 -11.07
C LEU A 135 0.52 -17.46 -11.69
N CYS A 136 1.28 -16.52 -12.24
CA CYS A 136 0.77 -15.37 -12.99
C CYS A 136 0.09 -15.82 -14.28
N MET A 137 0.69 -16.78 -14.99
CA MET A 137 0.17 -17.31 -16.27
C MET A 137 -1.07 -18.20 -16.12
N LEU A 138 -1.58 -18.44 -14.91
CA LEU A 138 -2.79 -19.25 -14.71
C LEU A 138 -4.01 -18.61 -15.35
N SER A 139 -4.12 -17.27 -15.32
CA SER A 139 -5.26 -16.54 -15.90
C SER A 139 -4.79 -15.20 -16.47
N ASP A 140 -5.40 -14.82 -17.60
CA ASP A 140 -5.20 -13.55 -18.29
C ASP A 140 -5.37 -12.31 -17.40
N LYS A 141 -6.30 -12.38 -16.45
CA LYS A 141 -6.59 -11.29 -15.50
C LYS A 141 -5.70 -11.29 -14.27
N MET A 142 -4.81 -12.28 -14.11
CA MET A 142 -4.02 -12.39 -12.89
C MET A 142 -3.10 -11.18 -12.67
N VAL A 143 -2.53 -10.61 -13.74
CA VAL A 143 -1.71 -9.38 -13.63
C VAL A 143 -2.51 -8.24 -12.99
N GLN A 144 -3.77 -8.06 -13.38
CA GLN A 144 -4.65 -7.01 -12.82
C GLN A 144 -5.00 -7.29 -11.35
N VAL A 145 -5.19 -8.58 -11.00
CA VAL A 145 -5.44 -8.99 -9.61
C VAL A 145 -4.21 -8.73 -8.73
N LEU A 146 -3.01 -9.05 -9.23
CA LEU A 146 -1.74 -8.77 -8.55
C LEU A 146 -1.53 -7.27 -8.35
N GLN A 147 -1.78 -6.45 -9.38
CA GLN A 147 -1.73 -4.99 -9.31
C GLN A 147 -2.71 -4.44 -8.26
N THR A 148 -3.96 -4.93 -8.28
CA THR A 148 -4.98 -4.55 -7.29
C THR A 148 -4.52 -4.87 -5.86
N GLY A 149 -3.95 -6.06 -5.64
CA GLY A 149 -3.42 -6.47 -4.34
C GLY A 149 -2.25 -5.59 -3.88
N ALA A 150 -1.33 -5.25 -4.78
CA ALA A 150 -0.20 -4.38 -4.49
C ALA A 150 -0.66 -2.95 -4.13
N GLN A 151 -1.54 -2.36 -4.94
CA GLN A 151 -2.10 -1.03 -4.68
C GLN A 151 -2.84 -0.98 -3.34
N GLN A 152 -3.69 -1.97 -3.06
CA GLN A 152 -4.39 -2.07 -1.80
C GLN A 152 -3.44 -2.21 -0.59
N THR A 153 -2.30 -2.89 -0.77
CA THR A 153 -1.27 -3.00 0.27
C THR A 153 -0.64 -1.64 0.56
N ILE A 154 -0.25 -0.90 -0.48
CA ILE A 154 0.37 0.44 -0.36
C ILE A 154 -0.60 1.40 0.32
N GLU A 155 -1.82 1.51 -0.19
CA GLU A 155 -2.84 2.43 0.35
C GLU A 155 -3.17 2.13 1.82
N GLU A 156 -3.31 0.85 2.17
CA GLU A 156 -3.60 0.45 3.55
C GLU A 156 -2.39 0.70 4.46
N CYS A 157 -1.18 0.38 4.01
CA CYS A 157 0.03 0.60 4.78
C CYS A 157 0.27 2.08 5.06
N GLN A 158 0.19 2.93 4.02
CA GLN A 158 0.32 4.38 4.14
C GLN A 158 -0.77 4.95 5.03
N HIS A 159 -1.99 4.43 4.96
CA HIS A 159 -3.03 4.85 5.89
C HIS A 159 -2.67 4.52 7.33
N GLN A 160 -2.28 3.27 7.64
CA GLN A 160 -1.95 2.88 9.01
C GLN A 160 -0.77 3.69 9.58
N PHE A 161 0.22 4.00 8.74
CA PHE A 161 1.46 4.68 9.15
C PHE A 161 1.52 6.19 8.86
N ARG A 162 0.42 6.82 8.38
CA ARG A 162 0.39 8.25 7.99
C ARG A 162 0.93 9.22 9.04
N ASN A 163 0.79 8.85 10.32
CA ASN A 163 1.18 9.65 11.48
C ASN A 163 2.48 9.17 12.16
N SER A 164 3.06 8.08 11.69
CA SER A 164 4.31 7.51 12.21
C SER A 164 5.52 8.13 11.50
N ARG A 165 6.72 8.09 12.11
CA ARG A 165 7.96 8.62 11.51
C ARG A 165 8.30 7.92 10.20
N TRP A 166 8.19 6.59 10.16
CA TRP A 166 8.07 5.83 8.93
C TRP A 166 6.61 5.81 8.50
N ASN A 167 6.31 6.33 7.30
CA ASN A 167 4.93 6.50 6.80
C ASN A 167 4.55 5.50 5.69
N CYS A 168 5.33 4.43 5.53
CA CYS A 168 5.17 3.46 4.45
C CYS A 168 5.23 4.07 3.03
N SER A 169 6.13 5.03 2.83
CA SER A 169 6.46 5.57 1.51
C SER A 169 7.10 4.50 0.62
N THR A 170 6.70 4.46 -0.65
CA THR A 170 7.34 3.64 -1.69
C THR A 170 8.58 4.36 -2.22
N ILE A 171 9.58 3.61 -2.67
CA ILE A 171 10.83 4.14 -3.25
C ILE A 171 10.91 3.67 -4.70
N ASP A 172 10.99 4.61 -5.64
CA ASP A 172 10.86 4.32 -7.08
C ASP A 172 12.07 3.57 -7.69
N ASN A 173 13.20 3.51 -6.99
CA ASN A 173 14.46 2.94 -7.49
C ASN A 173 14.79 1.55 -6.91
N SER A 174 13.83 0.86 -6.28
CA SER A 174 14.04 -0.49 -5.74
C SER A 174 13.24 -1.55 -6.50
N THR A 175 13.81 -2.74 -6.62
CA THR A 175 13.14 -3.95 -7.15
C THR A 175 11.96 -4.38 -6.28
N ASP A 176 11.97 -4.00 -5.01
CA ASP A 176 10.91 -4.26 -4.05
C ASP A 176 10.04 -3.02 -3.85
N ILE A 177 8.71 -3.22 -3.83
CA ILE A 177 7.70 -2.15 -3.78
C ILE A 177 7.84 -1.25 -2.53
N PHE A 178 8.37 -1.80 -1.42
CA PHE A 178 8.56 -1.07 -0.16
C PHE A 178 10.02 -0.68 0.12
N GLY A 179 10.93 -0.92 -0.83
CA GLY A 179 12.32 -0.49 -0.76
C GLY A 179 13.10 -1.00 0.46
N GLY A 180 13.89 -0.10 1.07
CA GLY A 180 14.86 -0.43 2.12
C GLY A 180 14.26 -0.97 3.42
N VAL A 181 12.98 -0.72 3.72
CA VAL A 181 12.35 -1.18 4.97
C VAL A 181 12.36 -2.70 5.11
N LEU A 182 12.28 -3.41 3.98
CA LEU A 182 12.28 -4.87 3.94
C LEU A 182 13.66 -5.46 4.21
N LYS A 183 14.73 -4.66 4.10
CA LYS A 183 16.10 -5.10 4.41
C LYS A 183 16.35 -5.26 5.92
N PHE A 184 15.54 -4.59 6.75
CA PHE A 184 15.64 -4.68 8.21
C PHE A 184 14.66 -5.71 8.73
N LYS A 185 15.08 -6.52 9.69
CA LYS A 185 14.21 -7.51 10.33
C LYS A 185 13.37 -6.88 11.46
N SER A 186 12.82 -5.71 11.15
CA SER A 186 12.14 -4.76 12.03
C SER A 186 10.64 -5.06 12.21
N ARG A 187 9.99 -4.31 13.09
CA ARG A 187 8.53 -4.38 13.26
C ARG A 187 7.79 -3.91 12.00
N GLU A 188 8.33 -2.92 11.31
CA GLU A 188 7.76 -2.34 10.10
C GLU A 188 7.75 -3.37 8.97
N SER A 189 8.86 -4.09 8.76
CA SER A 189 8.92 -5.15 7.76
C SER A 189 7.96 -6.30 8.09
N ALA A 190 7.88 -6.70 9.37
CA ALA A 190 6.91 -7.69 9.83
C ALA A 190 5.46 -7.33 9.47
N PHE A 191 5.08 -6.06 9.64
CA PHE A 191 3.76 -5.57 9.24
C PHE A 191 3.57 -5.59 7.72
N VAL A 192 4.56 -5.14 6.94
CA VAL A 192 4.48 -5.13 5.47
C VAL A 192 4.33 -6.53 4.90
N HIS A 193 5.09 -7.51 5.39
CA HIS A 193 4.97 -8.91 5.00
C HIS A 193 3.57 -9.46 5.29
N ALA A 194 3.07 -9.23 6.51
CA ALA A 194 1.73 -9.67 6.89
C ALA A 194 0.63 -9.01 6.04
N LEU A 195 0.71 -7.70 5.82
CA LEU A 195 -0.28 -6.95 5.04
C LEU A 195 -0.25 -7.37 3.56
N SER A 196 0.93 -7.55 2.97
CA SER A 196 1.09 -7.99 1.57
C SER A 196 0.48 -9.39 1.38
N ALA A 197 0.76 -10.32 2.29
CA ALA A 197 0.19 -11.67 2.25
C ALA A 197 -1.33 -11.68 2.42
N ALA A 198 -1.85 -10.83 3.32
CA ALA A 198 -3.28 -10.63 3.53
C ALA A 198 -3.97 -10.04 2.30
N ALA A 199 -3.42 -8.96 1.73
CA ALA A 199 -3.99 -8.24 0.61
C ALA A 199 -4.03 -9.10 -0.66
N LEU A 200 -2.96 -9.85 -0.95
CA LEU A 200 -2.97 -10.78 -2.09
C LEU A 200 -4.02 -11.89 -1.93
N ALA A 201 -4.11 -12.48 -0.73
CA ALA A 201 -5.13 -13.50 -0.45
C ALA A 201 -6.55 -12.94 -0.59
N HIS A 202 -6.75 -11.69 -0.17
CA HIS A 202 -8.02 -10.97 -0.26
C HIS A 202 -8.39 -10.64 -1.71
N ALA A 203 -7.46 -10.08 -2.49
CA ALA A 203 -7.66 -9.71 -3.89
C ALA A 203 -8.00 -10.93 -4.75
N VAL A 204 -7.25 -12.02 -4.62
CA VAL A 204 -7.50 -13.27 -5.36
C VAL A 204 -8.85 -13.87 -5.00
N ALA A 205 -9.16 -14.00 -3.70
CA ALA A 205 -10.44 -14.56 -3.26
C ALA A 205 -11.64 -13.71 -3.75
N ARG A 206 -11.46 -12.39 -3.83
CA ARG A 206 -12.47 -11.48 -4.38
C ARG A 206 -12.63 -11.64 -5.89
N ALA A 207 -11.55 -11.73 -6.65
CA ALA A 207 -11.57 -11.97 -8.09
C ALA A 207 -12.28 -13.30 -8.42
N CYS A 208 -11.98 -14.37 -7.67
CA CYS A 208 -12.68 -15.66 -7.78
C CYS A 208 -14.20 -15.53 -7.62
N SER A 209 -14.65 -14.77 -6.60
CA SER A 209 -16.06 -14.61 -6.31
C SER A 209 -16.83 -13.78 -7.34
N ARG A 210 -16.11 -12.94 -8.10
CA ARG A 210 -16.66 -12.15 -9.20
C ARG A 210 -16.65 -12.90 -10.53
N GLY A 211 -16.07 -14.09 -10.59
CA GLY A 211 -15.89 -14.85 -11.82
C GLY A 211 -14.85 -14.22 -12.76
N GLU A 212 -13.89 -13.47 -12.21
CA GLU A 212 -12.80 -12.89 -12.99
C GLU A 212 -11.71 -13.93 -13.32
N LEU A 213 -11.57 -14.97 -12.49
CA LEU A 213 -10.59 -16.05 -12.64
C LEU A 213 -11.30 -17.36 -12.96
N ASN A 214 -10.72 -18.17 -13.84
CA ASN A 214 -11.34 -19.43 -14.30
C ASN A 214 -11.00 -20.62 -13.40
N GLU A 215 -9.91 -20.53 -12.63
CA GLU A 215 -9.34 -21.62 -11.85
C GLU A 215 -10.01 -21.79 -10.47
N CYS A 216 -10.91 -20.87 -10.12
CA CYS A 216 -11.58 -20.81 -8.84
C CYS A 216 -13.02 -20.31 -8.96
N SER A 217 -13.80 -20.54 -7.92
CA SER A 217 -15.20 -20.10 -7.83
C SER A 217 -15.59 -19.85 -6.37
N CYS A 218 -16.88 -19.56 -6.14
CA CYS A 218 -17.43 -19.39 -4.80
C CYS A 218 -17.25 -20.65 -3.93
N ASP A 219 -17.13 -20.48 -2.61
CA ASP A 219 -16.98 -21.58 -1.66
C ASP A 219 -18.28 -22.41 -1.56
N ALA A 220 -18.33 -23.52 -2.29
CA ALA A 220 -19.46 -24.46 -2.24
C ALA A 220 -19.56 -25.23 -0.92
N ARG A 221 -18.49 -25.28 -0.11
CA ARG A 221 -18.45 -26.08 1.13
C ARG A 221 -19.33 -25.51 2.21
N VAL A 222 -19.64 -24.21 2.17
CA VAL A 222 -20.57 -23.59 3.13
C VAL A 222 -21.96 -24.21 3.04
N ARG A 223 -22.40 -24.63 1.85
CA ARG A 223 -23.72 -25.21 1.60
C ARG A 223 -23.88 -26.61 2.19
N LYS A 224 -22.78 -27.29 2.53
CA LYS A 224 -22.81 -28.58 3.25
C LYS A 224 -23.25 -28.44 4.71
N ARG A 225 -23.29 -27.22 5.25
CA ARG A 225 -23.71 -26.96 6.64
C ARG A 225 -25.17 -26.50 6.66
N THR A 226 -26.03 -27.16 7.40
CA THR A 226 -27.45 -26.80 7.55
C THR A 226 -27.66 -25.89 8.76
N PRO A 227 -27.95 -24.57 8.58
CA PRO A 227 -28.22 -23.67 9.70
C PRO A 227 -29.66 -23.78 10.19
N ARG A 228 -29.92 -23.45 11.46
CA ARG A 228 -31.29 -23.49 12.04
C ARG A 228 -32.17 -22.29 11.68
N HIS A 229 -31.60 -21.09 11.46
CA HIS A 229 -32.35 -19.83 11.37
C HIS A 229 -32.12 -19.03 10.07
N TRP A 230 -31.45 -19.63 9.10
CA TRP A 230 -31.20 -19.04 7.78
C TRP A 230 -30.80 -20.14 6.81
N GLN A 231 -30.85 -19.83 5.51
CA GLN A 231 -30.37 -20.72 4.46
C GLN A 231 -29.08 -20.15 3.85
N TRP A 232 -28.18 -21.02 3.39
CA TRP A 232 -27.04 -20.58 2.58
C TRP A 232 -27.50 -20.27 1.16
N GLY A 233 -27.05 -19.14 0.61
CA GLY A 233 -27.26 -18.82 -0.79
C GLY A 233 -26.18 -17.86 -1.28
N GLY A 234 -26.43 -17.26 -2.44
CA GLY A 234 -25.47 -16.36 -3.09
C GLY A 234 -24.10 -16.99 -3.35
N CYS A 235 -23.09 -16.13 -3.50
CA CYS A 235 -21.68 -16.49 -3.63
C CYS A 235 -20.98 -16.24 -2.30
N SER A 236 -20.47 -17.29 -1.66
CA SER A 236 -19.57 -17.16 -0.52
C SER A 236 -18.14 -17.03 -1.01
N GLU A 237 -17.42 -15.98 -0.65
CA GLU A 237 -16.04 -15.75 -1.10
C GLU A 237 -15.09 -16.82 -0.51
N ASP A 238 -14.30 -17.51 -1.36
CA ASP A 238 -13.40 -18.59 -0.95
C ASP A 238 -12.01 -18.05 -0.52
N ILE A 239 -11.93 -17.58 0.72
CA ILE A 239 -10.65 -17.13 1.30
C ILE A 239 -9.60 -18.25 1.38
N ARG A 240 -9.98 -19.53 1.39
CA ARG A 240 -8.98 -20.63 1.47
C ARG A 240 -8.19 -20.74 0.17
N TYR A 241 -8.86 -20.56 -0.97
CA TYR A 241 -8.18 -20.48 -2.26
C TYR A 241 -7.24 -19.27 -2.29
N GLY A 242 -7.69 -18.10 -1.85
CA GLY A 242 -6.86 -16.90 -1.74
C GLY A 242 -5.63 -17.09 -0.83
N GLU A 243 -5.80 -17.68 0.36
CA GLU A 243 -4.68 -18.01 1.26
C GLU A 243 -3.69 -18.98 0.62
N LYS A 244 -4.17 -19.98 -0.15
CA LYS A 244 -3.31 -20.92 -0.88
C LYS A 244 -2.52 -20.20 -1.97
N TYR A 245 -3.19 -19.38 -2.79
CA TYR A 245 -2.50 -18.61 -3.84
C TYR A 245 -1.45 -17.68 -3.24
N SER A 246 -1.81 -16.91 -2.21
CA SER A 246 -0.87 -16.03 -1.50
C SER A 246 0.33 -16.78 -0.94
N ARG A 247 0.13 -17.98 -0.38
CA ARG A 247 1.21 -18.85 0.08
C ARG A 247 2.11 -19.30 -1.07
N ASP A 248 1.52 -19.80 -2.16
CA ASP A 248 2.28 -20.31 -3.30
C ASP A 248 3.04 -19.18 -4.02
N PHE A 249 2.55 -17.93 -3.94
CA PHE A 249 3.11 -16.76 -4.64
C PHE A 249 4.12 -15.96 -3.81
N ILE A 250 3.84 -15.66 -2.53
CA ILE A 250 4.71 -14.79 -1.70
C ILE A 250 5.80 -15.62 -1.02
N ASP A 251 5.43 -16.75 -0.42
CA ASP A 251 6.36 -17.53 0.41
C ASP A 251 7.49 -18.20 -0.42
N VAL A 252 7.38 -18.22 -1.75
CA VAL A 252 8.41 -18.81 -2.63
C VAL A 252 9.71 -18.00 -2.66
N LYS A 253 9.67 -16.71 -2.31
CA LYS A 253 10.86 -15.88 -2.17
C LYS A 253 11.57 -16.09 -0.83
N GLU A 254 10.93 -16.77 0.13
CA GLU A 254 11.42 -16.88 1.50
C GLU A 254 12.24 -18.16 1.72
N ASP A 255 13.45 -18.00 2.24
CA ASP A 255 14.33 -19.12 2.58
C ASP A 255 14.11 -19.60 4.02
N LYS A 256 13.60 -20.83 4.16
CA LYS A 256 13.34 -21.49 5.46
C LYS A 256 14.60 -21.75 6.29
N ASP A 257 15.77 -21.74 5.66
CA ASP A 257 17.04 -21.98 6.31
C ASP A 257 17.65 -20.68 6.87
N THR A 258 17.10 -19.52 6.52
CA THR A 258 17.51 -18.21 7.07
C THR A 258 16.61 -17.75 8.21
N ASP A 259 17.15 -16.93 9.13
CA ASP A 259 16.36 -16.36 10.24
C ASP A 259 15.24 -15.46 9.72
N GLU A 260 15.57 -14.67 8.70
CA GLU A 260 14.68 -13.76 8.01
C GLU A 260 13.53 -14.50 7.34
N GLY A 261 13.80 -15.55 6.54
CA GLY A 261 12.73 -16.28 5.88
C GLY A 261 11.80 -16.98 6.87
N ILE A 262 12.29 -17.47 8.02
CA ILE A 262 11.40 -18.02 9.07
C ILE A 262 10.50 -16.92 9.67
N MET A 263 11.04 -15.72 9.91
CA MET A 263 10.28 -14.57 10.39
C MET A 263 9.22 -14.15 9.35
N ASN A 264 9.61 -13.98 8.09
CA ASN A 264 8.74 -13.56 7.01
C ASN A 264 7.60 -14.57 6.78
N LEU A 265 7.90 -15.86 6.73
CA LEU A 265 6.89 -16.93 6.61
C LEU A 265 5.87 -16.90 7.76
N HIS A 266 6.31 -16.63 8.99
CA HIS A 266 5.43 -16.49 10.15
C HIS A 266 4.50 -15.28 9.99
N ASN A 267 5.07 -14.12 9.63
CA ASN A 267 4.31 -12.88 9.45
C ASN A 267 3.33 -12.96 8.27
N ASN A 268 3.73 -13.56 7.14
CA ASN A 268 2.86 -13.82 5.98
C ASN A 268 1.63 -14.65 6.40
N GLU A 269 1.84 -15.70 7.19
CA GLU A 269 0.76 -16.56 7.69
C GLU A 269 -0.13 -15.84 8.73
N ALA A 270 0.44 -14.96 9.57
CA ALA A 270 -0.34 -14.10 10.46
C ALA A 270 -1.26 -13.16 9.68
N GLY A 271 -0.76 -12.57 8.59
CA GLY A 271 -1.52 -11.78 7.63
C GLY A 271 -2.71 -12.53 7.02
N ARG A 272 -2.44 -13.69 6.41
CA ARG A 272 -3.49 -14.56 5.84
C ARG A 272 -4.57 -14.90 6.86
N ARG A 273 -4.17 -15.25 8.09
CA ARG A 273 -5.09 -15.51 9.21
C ARG A 273 -5.92 -14.29 9.59
N ALA A 274 -5.36 -13.09 9.51
CA ALA A 274 -6.08 -11.87 9.84
C ALA A 274 -7.29 -11.65 8.91
N VAL A 275 -7.18 -12.02 7.63
CA VAL A 275 -8.30 -12.01 6.68
C VAL A 275 -9.31 -13.11 7.00
N ARG A 276 -8.85 -14.36 7.11
CA ARG A 276 -9.74 -15.52 7.36
C ARG A 276 -10.51 -15.42 8.67
N GLY A 277 -9.86 -14.91 9.72
CA GLY A 277 -10.48 -14.69 11.02
C GLY A 277 -11.57 -13.62 11.04
N ARG A 278 -11.60 -12.74 10.01
CA ARG A 278 -12.53 -11.60 9.90
C ARG A 278 -13.57 -11.75 8.79
N MET A 279 -13.68 -12.93 8.20
CA MET A 279 -14.76 -13.25 7.27
C MET A 279 -16.13 -13.03 7.92
N GLN A 280 -16.97 -12.23 7.28
CA GLN A 280 -18.28 -11.84 7.78
C GLN A 280 -19.37 -12.74 7.19
N ARG A 281 -20.45 -12.96 7.96
CA ARG A 281 -21.69 -13.53 7.43
C ARG A 281 -22.64 -12.38 7.13
N VAL A 282 -22.95 -12.18 5.85
CA VAL A 282 -23.92 -11.19 5.40
C VAL A 282 -25.20 -11.92 4.99
N CYS A 283 -26.35 -11.34 5.31
CA CYS A 283 -27.65 -11.93 5.04
C CYS A 283 -28.56 -10.93 4.33
N LYS A 284 -29.38 -11.43 3.40
CA LYS A 284 -30.52 -10.71 2.83
C LYS A 284 -31.81 -11.29 3.38
N CYS A 285 -32.71 -10.42 3.81
CA CYS A 285 -34.04 -10.78 4.28
C CYS A 285 -35.02 -10.79 3.11
N HIS A 286 -35.89 -11.80 3.07
CA HIS A 286 -36.82 -12.10 1.98
C HIS A 286 -38.27 -12.23 2.45
N GLY A 287 -38.64 -11.69 3.61
CA GLY A 287 -40.01 -11.71 4.10
C GLY A 287 -40.89 -10.59 3.55
N MET A 288 -42.20 -10.74 3.73
CA MET A 288 -43.20 -9.72 3.36
C MET A 288 -42.81 -8.36 3.95
N SER A 289 -42.89 -7.30 3.13
CA SER A 289 -42.52 -5.93 3.49
C SER A 289 -41.10 -5.75 4.05
N GLY A 290 -40.15 -6.61 3.65
CA GLY A 290 -38.75 -6.53 4.10
C GLY A 290 -38.48 -7.22 5.45
N SER A 291 -39.46 -7.96 5.99
CA SER A 291 -39.26 -8.75 7.21
C SER A 291 -38.19 -9.85 7.04
N CYS A 292 -37.57 -10.27 8.14
CA CYS A 292 -36.50 -11.28 8.16
C CYS A 292 -36.98 -12.70 8.53
N SER A 293 -38.24 -13.02 8.27
CA SER A 293 -38.82 -14.36 8.52
C SER A 293 -38.08 -15.45 7.74
N VAL A 294 -37.74 -15.16 6.48
CA VAL A 294 -36.78 -15.93 5.67
C VAL A 294 -35.58 -15.05 5.39
N ARG A 295 -34.38 -15.57 5.64
CA ARG A 295 -33.14 -14.89 5.28
C ARG A 295 -32.13 -15.85 4.67
N VAL A 296 -31.44 -15.35 3.66
CA VAL A 296 -30.42 -16.08 2.91
C VAL A 296 -29.08 -15.42 3.18
N CYS A 297 -28.08 -16.19 3.62
CA CYS A 297 -26.78 -15.67 3.99
C CYS A 297 -25.65 -16.25 3.15
N TRP A 298 -24.56 -15.50 3.04
CA TRP A 298 -23.30 -15.89 2.42
C TRP A 298 -22.12 -15.37 3.24
N ARG A 299 -20.94 -15.94 3.00
CA ARG A 299 -19.69 -15.44 3.60
C ARG A 299 -19.08 -14.37 2.70
N ARG A 300 -18.67 -13.27 3.30
CA ARG A 300 -18.03 -12.13 2.64
C ARG A 300 -16.68 -11.82 3.31
N LEU A 301 -15.66 -11.56 2.51
CA LEU A 301 -14.40 -10.96 2.86
C LEU A 301 -14.64 -9.60 3.55
N PRO A 302 -13.89 -9.29 4.62
CA PRO A 302 -13.97 -7.97 5.24
C PRO A 302 -13.49 -6.88 4.26
N GLN A 303 -13.76 -5.62 4.60
CA GLN A 303 -13.01 -4.51 4.02
C GLN A 303 -11.54 -4.61 4.46
N LEU A 304 -10.59 -4.26 3.58
CA LEU A 304 -9.18 -4.41 3.90
C LEU A 304 -8.76 -3.51 5.08
N ARG A 305 -9.39 -2.34 5.24
CA ARG A 305 -9.25 -1.48 6.44
C ARG A 305 -9.37 -2.25 7.75
N ILE A 306 -10.39 -3.10 7.88
CA ILE A 306 -10.63 -3.87 9.12
C ILE A 306 -9.48 -4.89 9.36
N VAL A 307 -8.85 -5.37 8.29
CA VAL A 307 -7.66 -6.23 8.38
C VAL A 307 -6.42 -5.39 8.71
N GLY A 308 -6.27 -4.21 8.11
CA GLY A 308 -5.19 -3.27 8.40
C GLY A 308 -5.18 -2.81 9.85
N ASP A 309 -6.32 -2.36 10.39
CA ASP A 309 -6.47 -1.93 11.79
C ASP A 309 -6.09 -3.07 12.76
N ALA A 310 -6.48 -4.28 12.40
CA ALA A 310 -6.16 -5.47 13.17
C ALA A 310 -4.68 -5.85 13.14
N LEU A 311 -4.03 -5.72 11.99
CA LEU A 311 -2.59 -5.93 11.87
C LEU A 311 -1.82 -4.81 12.56
N ALA A 312 -2.33 -3.58 12.57
CA ALA A 312 -1.72 -2.45 13.27
C ALA A 312 -1.72 -2.69 14.79
N THR A 313 -2.83 -3.20 15.33
CA THR A 313 -2.89 -3.66 16.72
C THR A 313 -1.86 -4.75 17.03
N ARG A 314 -1.60 -5.66 16.07
CA ARG A 314 -0.58 -6.71 16.23
C ARG A 314 0.86 -6.19 16.08
N TYR A 315 1.04 -5.11 15.32
CA TYR A 315 2.32 -4.43 15.15
C TYR A 315 2.73 -3.71 16.44
N GLU A 316 1.80 -3.02 17.11
CA GLU A 316 2.08 -2.37 18.41
C GLU A 316 2.53 -3.37 19.48
N GLY A 317 1.92 -4.57 19.49
CA GLY A 317 2.26 -5.67 20.39
C GLY A 317 3.15 -6.76 19.78
N ALA A 318 3.92 -6.45 18.73
CA ALA A 318 4.75 -7.44 18.05
C ALA A 318 5.84 -7.99 18.98
N SER A 319 6.16 -9.28 18.86
CA SER A 319 7.12 -9.95 19.74
C SER A 319 8.53 -9.90 19.18
N HIS A 320 9.48 -9.42 19.98
CA HIS A 320 10.91 -9.52 19.66
C HIS A 320 11.39 -10.96 19.90
N VAL A 321 11.88 -11.61 18.86
CA VAL A 321 12.24 -13.02 18.89
C VAL A 321 13.67 -13.26 18.44
N LYS A 322 14.18 -14.44 18.78
CA LYS A 322 15.43 -15.01 18.29
C LYS A 322 15.17 -16.42 17.75
N ILE A 323 16.02 -16.88 16.85
CA ILE A 323 15.99 -18.26 16.35
C ILE A 323 16.75 -19.16 17.33
N VAL A 324 16.12 -20.26 17.71
CA VAL A 324 16.73 -21.32 18.51
C VAL A 324 16.75 -22.60 17.67
N GLU A 325 17.94 -23.17 17.51
CA GLU A 325 18.13 -24.42 16.81
C GLU A 325 18.10 -25.59 17.80
N ARG A 326 17.33 -26.63 17.47
CA ARG A 326 17.34 -27.88 18.24
C ARG A 326 17.87 -29.02 17.37
N LYS A 327 19.01 -29.57 17.77
CA LYS A 327 19.57 -30.80 17.20
C LYS A 327 18.89 -32.01 17.84
N ARG A 328 17.76 -32.45 17.29
CA ARG A 328 17.12 -33.73 17.66
C ARG A 328 16.60 -34.42 16.41
N GLY A 329 17.50 -35.09 15.68
CA GLY A 329 17.23 -35.87 14.46
C GLY A 329 16.92 -35.07 13.19
N LYS A 330 16.41 -33.84 13.31
CA LYS A 330 16.35 -32.81 12.26
C LYS A 330 16.78 -31.47 12.85
N ASN A 331 17.45 -30.62 12.08
CA ASN A 331 17.76 -29.24 12.47
C ASN A 331 16.46 -28.43 12.46
N ILE A 332 15.77 -28.38 13.60
CA ILE A 332 14.52 -27.62 13.71
C ILE A 332 14.84 -26.23 14.27
N ARG A 333 14.75 -25.23 13.39
CA ARG A 333 14.89 -23.80 13.70
C ARG A 333 13.53 -23.29 14.20
N LYS A 334 13.47 -22.65 15.37
CA LYS A 334 12.21 -22.15 15.96
C LYS A 334 12.36 -20.73 16.51
N LEU A 335 11.36 -19.90 16.24
CA LEU A 335 11.20 -18.58 16.85
C LEU A 335 10.88 -18.73 18.34
N ARG A 336 11.64 -18.01 19.18
CA ARG A 336 11.43 -17.89 20.62
C ARG A 336 11.56 -16.43 21.04
N PRO A 337 10.78 -15.95 22.02
CA PRO A 337 11.02 -14.63 22.59
C PRO A 337 12.47 -14.46 23.05
N ILE A 338 13.00 -13.24 22.97
CA ILE A 338 14.37 -12.96 23.43
C ILE A 338 14.52 -13.25 24.91
N HIS A 339 13.57 -12.78 25.71
CA HIS A 339 13.50 -12.98 27.16
C HIS A 339 12.47 -14.06 27.53
N ALA A 340 12.77 -14.87 28.55
CA ALA A 340 11.98 -16.08 28.88
C ALA A 340 10.65 -15.78 29.58
N ASP A 341 10.55 -14.61 30.21
CA ASP A 341 9.36 -14.04 30.86
C ASP A 341 8.33 -13.52 29.83
N MET A 342 8.78 -13.22 28.61
CA MET A 342 7.89 -12.80 27.53
C MET A 342 7.03 -13.95 27.02
N LYS A 343 5.76 -13.64 26.75
CA LYS A 343 4.81 -14.59 26.19
C LYS A 343 5.29 -15.08 24.82
N LYS A 344 5.22 -16.40 24.61
CA LYS A 344 5.52 -16.99 23.31
C LYS A 344 4.51 -16.51 22.24
N PRO A 345 4.97 -16.06 21.06
CA PRO A 345 4.09 -15.57 20.00
C PRO A 345 3.20 -16.69 19.46
N ASN A 346 1.94 -16.34 19.21
CA ASN A 346 1.00 -17.18 18.48
C ASN A 346 1.17 -17.00 16.97
N LYS A 347 0.54 -17.88 16.20
CA LYS A 347 0.52 -17.81 14.72
C LYS A 347 -0.23 -16.60 14.14
N THR A 348 -0.82 -15.76 14.98
CA THR A 348 -1.53 -14.52 14.60
C THR A 348 -0.81 -13.27 15.05
N ASP A 349 0.25 -13.43 15.85
CA ASP A 349 1.05 -12.33 16.35
C ASP A 349 2.17 -12.05 15.36
N LEU A 350 2.55 -10.78 15.22
CA LEU A 350 3.70 -10.40 14.41
C LEU A 350 4.98 -10.57 15.21
N VAL A 351 6.06 -10.92 14.53
CA VAL A 351 7.37 -11.16 15.13
C VAL A 351 8.45 -10.44 14.34
N TYR A 352 9.47 -9.98 15.05
CA TYR A 352 10.62 -9.28 14.46
C TYR A 352 11.91 -9.73 15.15
N LEU A 353 13.06 -9.58 14.48
CA LEU A 353 14.36 -10.05 14.96
C LEU A 353 15.26 -8.90 15.40
N GLU A 354 15.13 -7.73 14.78
CA GLU A 354 16.01 -6.57 14.98
C GLU A 354 15.20 -5.32 15.33
N ASP A 355 15.76 -4.45 16.17
CA ASP A 355 15.11 -3.19 16.49
C ASP A 355 15.02 -2.27 15.27
N SER A 356 13.94 -1.49 15.22
CA SER A 356 13.71 -0.53 14.13
C SER A 356 14.80 0.54 14.11
N PRO A 357 15.32 0.94 12.93
CA PRO A 357 16.30 2.01 12.82
C PRO A 357 15.68 3.37 13.19
N ASP A 358 16.52 4.39 13.33
CA ASP A 358 16.04 5.76 13.50
C ASP A 358 15.53 6.33 12.17
N TYR A 359 14.22 6.62 12.11
CA TYR A 359 13.55 7.20 10.95
C TYR A 359 13.56 8.74 10.95
N CYS A 360 14.24 9.39 11.90
CA CYS A 360 14.22 10.83 12.03
C CYS A 360 14.99 11.56 10.91
N GLU A 361 16.22 11.13 10.65
CA GLU A 361 17.10 11.72 9.63
C GLU A 361 17.10 10.87 8.34
N PRO A 362 17.31 11.50 7.18
CA PRO A 362 17.41 10.78 5.92
C PRO A 362 18.68 9.91 5.89
N ASN A 363 18.55 8.71 5.34
CA ASN A 363 19.64 7.80 5.07
C ASN A 363 19.35 7.02 3.78
N ASP A 364 20.05 7.36 2.70
CA ASP A 364 19.83 6.78 1.37
C ASP A 364 20.22 5.29 1.31
N GLU A 365 21.24 4.86 2.04
CA GLU A 365 21.69 3.46 2.07
C GLU A 365 20.59 2.54 2.63
N LEU A 366 19.91 3.04 3.67
CA LEU A 366 18.83 2.35 4.37
C LEU A 366 17.45 2.62 3.73
N GLY A 367 17.37 3.51 2.73
CA GLY A 367 16.11 3.93 2.12
C GLY A 367 15.19 4.69 3.08
N ILE A 368 15.76 5.42 4.05
CA ILE A 368 15.03 6.21 5.03
C ILE A 368 14.94 7.65 4.51
N LEU A 369 13.73 8.18 4.31
CA LEU A 369 13.52 9.54 3.82
C LEU A 369 13.67 10.63 4.89
N GLY A 370 13.65 10.24 6.18
CA GLY A 370 13.58 11.17 7.30
C GLY A 370 12.21 11.82 7.49
N THR A 371 12.14 12.76 8.42
CA THR A 371 10.89 13.43 8.85
C THR A 371 10.81 14.91 8.49
N ARG A 372 11.86 15.46 7.86
CA ARG A 372 11.90 16.86 7.44
C ARG A 372 10.83 17.15 6.40
N GLY A 373 10.20 18.33 6.45
CA GLY A 373 9.17 18.71 5.50
C GLY A 373 7.81 18.03 5.70
N ARG A 374 7.65 17.15 6.71
CA ARG A 374 6.37 16.50 7.00
C ARG A 374 5.44 17.41 7.79
N THR A 375 4.14 17.33 7.46
CA THR A 375 3.09 17.97 8.23
C THR A 375 2.95 17.31 9.60
N CYS A 376 2.86 18.12 10.65
CA CYS A 376 2.65 17.66 12.01
C CYS A 376 1.49 18.40 12.69
N ASN A 377 0.98 17.81 13.76
CA ASN A 377 -0.09 18.38 14.57
C ASN A 377 0.49 19.00 15.84
N ARG A 378 0.34 20.32 16.02
CA ARG A 378 0.89 21.01 17.20
C ARG A 378 0.17 20.64 18.49
N THR A 379 -1.14 20.36 18.43
CA THR A 379 -1.95 20.07 19.62
C THR A 379 -1.92 18.61 20.04
N SER A 380 -1.46 17.70 19.18
CA SER A 380 -1.39 16.28 19.50
C SER A 380 -0.16 15.95 20.35
N ALA A 381 -0.37 15.14 21.39
CA ALA A 381 0.70 14.49 22.15
C ALA A 381 1.10 13.11 21.58
N GLY A 382 0.39 12.62 20.56
CA GLY A 382 0.62 11.34 19.91
C GLY A 382 1.74 11.38 18.86
N LEU A 383 1.84 10.31 18.06
CA LEU A 383 2.87 10.17 17.02
C LEU A 383 2.77 11.24 15.92
N ASP A 384 1.57 11.75 15.64
CA ASP A 384 1.32 12.88 14.74
C ASP A 384 1.75 14.24 15.33
N GLY A 385 2.06 14.28 16.62
CA GLY A 385 2.49 15.46 17.34
C GLY A 385 3.81 16.00 16.83
N CYS A 386 3.91 17.33 16.63
CA CYS A 386 5.14 17.97 16.16
C CYS A 386 6.37 17.67 17.05
N ARG A 387 6.15 17.43 18.36
CA ARG A 387 7.23 17.04 19.28
C ARG A 387 7.85 15.69 18.93
N LEU A 388 7.03 14.69 18.60
CA LEU A 388 7.48 13.32 18.32
C LEU A 388 7.86 13.12 16.86
N LEU A 389 7.07 13.69 15.94
CA LEU A 389 7.28 13.53 14.50
C LEU A 389 8.50 14.30 14.00
N CYS A 390 8.75 15.51 14.51
CA CYS A 390 9.89 16.34 14.09
C CYS A 390 11.18 16.07 14.89
N CYS A 391 11.18 15.03 15.74
CA CYS A 391 12.35 14.57 16.49
C CYS A 391 13.08 15.66 17.29
N GLY A 392 12.35 16.64 17.80
CA GLY A 392 12.92 17.75 18.58
C GLY A 392 13.55 18.90 17.77
N ARG A 393 13.59 18.83 16.43
CA ARG A 393 14.15 19.90 15.56
C ARG A 393 13.29 21.17 15.47
N GLY A 394 12.08 21.14 16.04
CA GLY A 394 11.06 22.17 15.87
C GLY A 394 10.30 22.06 14.54
N TYR A 395 9.44 23.05 14.28
CA TYR A 395 8.60 23.10 13.09
C TYR A 395 8.34 24.56 12.67
N GLN A 396 8.14 24.77 11.37
CA GLN A 396 7.67 26.02 10.79
C GLN A 396 6.14 26.04 10.76
N THR A 397 5.52 27.16 11.13
CA THR A 397 4.08 27.38 10.97
C THR A 397 3.83 28.24 9.74
N ARG A 398 3.02 27.74 8.81
CA ARG A 398 2.61 28.45 7.59
C ARG A 398 1.09 28.56 7.58
N VAL A 399 0.57 29.76 7.37
CA VAL A 399 -0.87 29.95 7.18
C VAL A 399 -1.21 29.57 5.73
N ARG A 400 -2.13 28.64 5.54
CA ARG A 400 -2.60 28.24 4.20
C ARG A 400 -4.10 28.43 4.09
N ASP A 401 -4.56 28.90 2.94
CA ASP A 401 -5.97 28.91 2.61
C ASP A 401 -6.44 27.48 2.36
N HIS A 402 -7.50 27.08 3.06
CA HIS A 402 -8.14 25.79 2.96
C HIS A 402 -9.56 25.99 2.43
N GLU A 403 -9.82 25.41 1.26
CA GLU A 403 -11.14 25.43 0.63
C GLU A 403 -11.88 24.14 0.98
N GLU A 404 -13.07 24.26 1.57
CA GLU A 404 -13.93 23.11 1.84
C GLU A 404 -15.37 23.38 1.39
N LYS A 405 -16.06 22.30 0.99
CA LYS A 405 -17.49 22.39 0.70
C LYS A 405 -18.24 22.63 2.00
N CYS A 406 -18.98 23.72 2.06
CA CYS A 406 -19.74 24.13 3.22
C CYS A 406 -21.18 24.45 2.82
N ARG A 407 -22.05 24.61 3.84
CA ARG A 407 -23.45 25.04 3.64
C ARG A 407 -24.18 24.23 2.56
N CYS A 408 -23.97 22.92 2.57
CA CYS A 408 -24.58 22.01 1.61
C CYS A 408 -26.09 21.91 1.83
N ARG A 409 -26.88 22.16 0.78
CA ARG A 409 -28.34 21.96 0.75
C ARG A 409 -28.72 20.88 -0.24
N PHE A 410 -29.67 20.04 0.16
CA PHE A 410 -30.28 19.07 -0.74
C PHE A 410 -31.34 19.79 -1.59
N VAL A 411 -31.19 19.71 -2.91
CA VAL A 411 -32.16 20.21 -3.88
C VAL A 411 -33.01 19.01 -4.30
N TRP A 412 -34.32 19.11 -4.08
CA TRP A 412 -35.29 18.09 -4.50
C TRP A 412 -35.10 17.78 -6.00
N CYS A 413 -35.10 16.49 -6.37
CA CYS A 413 -34.48 15.92 -7.57
C CYS A 413 -32.95 15.65 -7.46
N CYS A 414 -32.54 15.06 -6.33
CA CYS A 414 -31.32 14.27 -6.15
C CYS A 414 -29.96 14.99 -6.33
N ARG A 415 -29.91 16.31 -6.15
CA ARG A 415 -28.64 17.07 -6.23
C ARG A 415 -28.32 17.70 -4.89
N VAL A 416 -27.06 17.62 -4.48
CA VAL A 416 -26.54 18.37 -3.33
C VAL A 416 -25.80 19.59 -3.89
N HIS A 417 -26.23 20.78 -3.50
CA HIS A 417 -25.57 22.02 -3.84
C HIS A 417 -24.81 22.52 -2.61
N CYS A 418 -23.50 22.76 -2.74
CA CYS A 418 -22.65 23.28 -1.67
C CYS A 418 -21.94 24.55 -2.14
N GLU A 419 -21.71 25.47 -1.23
CA GLU A 419 -20.81 26.62 -1.42
C GLU A 419 -19.36 26.19 -1.14
N ILE A 420 -18.38 26.90 -1.70
CA ILE A 420 -16.97 26.75 -1.35
C ILE A 420 -16.65 27.77 -0.27
N CYS A 421 -16.38 27.32 0.95
CA CYS A 421 -15.89 28.19 2.02
C CYS A 421 -14.36 28.19 2.02
N ARG A 422 -13.79 29.38 2.15
CA ARG A 422 -12.35 29.59 2.36
C ARG A 422 -12.10 29.85 3.83
N SER A 423 -11.19 29.09 4.43
CA SER A 423 -10.73 29.30 5.80
C SER A 423 -9.21 29.31 5.83
N LYS A 424 -8.62 30.18 6.66
CA LYS A 424 -7.17 30.15 6.90
C LYS A 424 -6.90 29.17 8.03
N ARG A 425 -6.03 28.20 7.79
CA ARG A 425 -5.58 27.24 8.82
C ARG A 425 -4.06 27.26 8.93
N ASP A 426 -3.59 27.17 10.17
CA ASP A 426 -2.18 27.00 10.46
C ASP A 426 -1.75 25.59 10.06
N HIS A 427 -0.67 25.53 9.29
CA HIS A 427 -0.07 24.29 8.83
C HIS A 427 1.35 24.20 9.36
N HIS A 428 1.61 23.20 10.21
CA HIS A 428 2.90 23.01 10.86
C HIS A 428 3.72 21.97 10.10
N VAL A 429 4.98 22.30 9.78
CA VAL A 429 5.87 21.48 8.97
C VAL A 429 7.20 21.30 9.70
N CYS A 430 7.65 20.06 9.84
CA CYS A 430 8.91 19.75 10.51
C CYS A 430 10.12 20.38 9.80
N ASN A 431 11.04 20.94 10.60
CA ASN A 431 12.32 21.49 10.12
C ASN A 431 13.25 20.42 9.55
#